data_AF-A0A8S9ZU77-F1
#
_entry.id   AF-A0A8S9ZU77-F1
#
_cell.length_a   1.000
_cell.length_b   1.000
_cell.length_c   1.000
_cell.angle_alpha   90.00
_cell.angle_beta   90.00
_cell.angle_gamma   90.00
#
_symmetry.space_group_name_H-M   'P 1'
#
loop_
_entity.id
_entity.type
_entity.pdbx_description
1 polymer ?
#
loop_
_entity_poly.entity_id
_entity_poly.type
_entity_poly.pdbx_seq_one_letter_code
_entity_poly.pdbx_strand_id
1 'polypeptide(L)'
;MNLKSCGQTCGLFLKDTTIDNLLEGISSSFHPQCTLNMIASKFGFDEFQLISREFWRRIWVQNKPLNTEDDLNEAFNSSKISLNLDLHENLFLNDEWCTKLNENHKEAINSKCFGIPWTVLHFENENNISQNKSKVFFGVDSWPLICSYLKIPQKLFGDVLLLN
;
A
#
# COMPACT_ATOMS: atom_id res chain seq x y z
N MET A 1 44.91 27.60 9.66
CA MET A 1 43.77 28.22 10.35
C MET A 1 42.52 27.94 9.52
N ASN A 2 41.49 27.38 10.15
CA ASN A 2 40.24 26.87 9.56
C ASN A 2 39.43 27.92 8.76
N LEU A 3 38.68 27.47 7.74
CA LEU A 3 37.21 27.53 7.70
C LEU A 3 36.64 26.62 6.59
N LYS A 4 35.50 25.98 6.90
CA LYS A 4 34.74 24.98 6.14
C LYS A 4 33.73 25.62 5.17
N SER A 5 33.40 24.91 4.09
CA SER A 5 32.05 24.74 3.50
C SER A 5 32.11 23.50 2.59
N CYS A 6 31.57 22.33 2.95
CA CYS A 6 30.17 21.89 2.92
C CYS A 6 29.50 22.06 1.55
N GLY A 7 29.27 20.93 0.87
CA GLY A 7 28.65 20.84 -0.44
C GLY A 7 28.83 19.44 -1.06
N GLN A 8 28.55 18.38 -0.30
CA GLN A 8 28.39 17.03 -0.84
C GLN A 8 27.00 16.92 -1.47
N THR A 9 26.89 17.15 -2.78
CA THR A 9 25.84 16.53 -3.58
C THR A 9 26.24 15.08 -3.81
N CYS A 10 25.80 14.19 -2.93
CA CYS A 10 25.98 12.75 -3.13
C CYS A 10 24.97 12.29 -4.19
N GLY A 11 25.36 12.43 -5.45
CA GLY A 11 24.74 11.71 -6.55
C GLY A 11 25.12 10.24 -6.43
N LEU A 12 24.17 9.42 -5.97
CA LEU A 12 24.16 8.00 -6.26
C LEU A 12 23.12 7.78 -7.36
N PHE A 13 23.59 8.01 -8.58
CA PHE A 13 23.02 7.47 -9.81
C PHE A 13 22.87 5.94 -9.64
N LEU A 14 21.64 5.47 -9.48
CA LEU A 14 21.29 4.12 -9.89
C LEU A 14 21.26 4.10 -11.42
N LYS A 15 22.45 4.02 -12.04
CA LYS A 15 22.58 3.63 -13.45
C LYS A 15 22.29 2.13 -13.55
N ASP A 16 21.01 1.79 -13.54
CA ASP A 16 20.51 0.56 -14.14
C ASP A 16 19.29 0.92 -14.97
N THR A 17 19.51 0.96 -16.29
CA THR A 17 18.61 1.28 -17.41
C THR A 17 17.28 0.50 -17.45
N THR A 18 16.99 -0.26 -16.40
CA THR A 18 15.80 -1.11 -16.23
C THR A 18 14.76 -0.46 -15.30
N ILE A 19 15.15 0.45 -14.40
CA ILE A 19 14.21 1.10 -13.46
C ILE A 19 13.54 2.32 -14.11
N ASP A 20 14.29 3.12 -14.86
CA ASP A 20 13.80 4.36 -15.47
C ASP A 20 12.69 4.11 -16.50
N ASN A 21 12.77 3.01 -17.25
CA ASN A 21 11.73 2.62 -18.22
C ASN A 21 10.48 1.99 -17.56
N LEU A 22 10.57 1.58 -16.29
CA LEU A 22 9.40 1.13 -15.53
C LEU A 22 8.64 2.33 -14.95
N LEU A 23 9.34 3.41 -14.60
CA LEU A 23 8.76 4.55 -13.88
C LEU A 23 7.96 5.52 -14.75
N GLU A 24 8.21 5.62 -16.06
CA GLU A 24 7.48 6.54 -16.94
C GLU A 24 5.98 6.15 -17.12
N GLY A 25 5.60 4.91 -16.82
CA GLY A 25 4.19 4.45 -16.80
C GLY A 25 3.64 4.09 -15.42
N ILE A 26 4.50 3.95 -14.40
CA ILE A 26 4.16 3.51 -13.02
C ILE A 26 4.21 4.67 -12.01
N SER A 27 4.58 5.88 -12.46
CA SER A 27 4.94 7.04 -11.63
C SER A 27 3.83 7.59 -10.71
N SER A 28 2.54 7.42 -10.99
CA SER A 28 1.49 8.16 -10.25
C SER A 28 1.04 7.53 -8.93
N SER A 29 1.46 6.31 -8.61
CA SER A 29 1.04 5.66 -7.35
C SER A 29 2.19 5.13 -6.52
N PHE A 30 3.44 5.34 -6.94
CA PHE A 30 4.61 4.87 -6.22
C PHE A 30 4.72 5.47 -4.82
N HIS A 31 4.82 6.81 -4.71
CA HIS A 31 4.89 7.47 -3.41
C HIS A 31 3.68 7.14 -2.52
N PRO A 32 2.42 7.17 -3.01
CA PRO A 32 1.27 6.75 -2.22
C PRO A 32 1.37 5.34 -1.67
N GLN A 33 1.84 4.37 -2.46
CA GLN A 33 1.98 2.98 -2.01
C GLN A 33 3.08 2.84 -0.96
N CYS A 34 4.21 3.52 -1.13
CA CYS A 34 5.27 3.60 -0.10
C CYS A 34 4.73 4.25 1.19
N THR A 35 3.95 5.32 1.06
CA THR A 35 3.29 5.97 2.21
C THR A 35 2.40 4.98 2.95
N LEU A 36 1.55 4.22 2.24
CA LEU A 36 0.67 3.25 2.89
C LEU A 36 1.43 2.13 3.61
N ASN A 37 2.56 1.66 3.07
CA ASN A 37 3.42 0.70 3.77
C ASN A 37 3.99 1.30 5.06
N MET A 38 4.51 2.53 5.00
CA MET A 38 5.01 3.24 6.18
C MET A 38 3.92 3.37 7.24
N ILE A 39 2.70 3.76 6.85
CA ILE A 39 1.59 3.92 7.79
C ILE A 39 1.24 2.58 8.45
N ALA A 40 1.09 1.52 7.66
CA ALA A 40 0.80 0.19 8.19
C ALA A 40 1.89 -0.31 9.15
N SER A 41 3.17 -0.03 8.85
CA SER A 41 4.30 -0.46 9.67
C SER A 41 4.50 0.38 10.94
N LYS A 42 4.25 1.70 10.90
CA LYS A 42 4.52 2.61 12.03
C LYS A 42 3.33 2.83 12.96
N PHE A 43 2.12 2.85 12.41
CA PHE A 43 0.92 3.26 13.15
C PHE A 43 -0.10 2.12 13.29
N GLY A 44 -0.18 1.23 12.29
CA GLY A 44 -1.02 0.03 12.35
C GLY A 44 -2.13 0.02 11.32
N PHE A 45 -3.06 -0.93 11.48
CA PHE A 45 -4.09 -1.23 10.48
C PHE A 45 -5.19 -0.16 10.43
N ASP A 46 -5.58 0.40 11.56
CA ASP A 46 -6.69 1.36 11.64
C ASP A 46 -6.34 2.66 10.89
N GLU A 47 -5.13 3.20 11.12
CA GLU A 47 -4.61 4.35 10.41
C GLU A 47 -4.41 4.06 8.92
N PHE A 48 -3.85 2.89 8.60
CA PHE A 48 -3.70 2.44 7.22
C PHE A 48 -5.04 2.42 6.49
N GLN A 49 -6.09 1.88 7.10
CA GLN A 49 -7.42 1.76 6.49
C GLN A 49 -8.02 3.14 6.20
N LEU A 50 -7.93 4.07 7.15
CA LEU A 50 -8.49 5.41 7.01
C LEU A 50 -7.74 6.22 5.94
N ILE A 51 -6.41 6.20 5.94
CA ILE A 51 -5.59 6.91 4.95
C ILE A 51 -5.74 6.29 3.56
N SER A 52 -5.76 4.96 3.45
CA SER A 52 -6.00 4.27 2.17
C SER A 52 -7.35 4.67 1.57
N ARG A 53 -8.41 4.75 2.39
CA ARG A 53 -9.74 5.19 1.95
C ARG A 53 -9.71 6.62 1.43
N GLU A 54 -9.02 7.53 2.11
CA GLU A 54 -8.87 8.91 1.65
C GLU A 54 -8.07 9.01 0.36
N PHE A 55 -7.02 8.21 0.19
CA PHE A 55 -6.27 8.15 -1.07
C PHE A 55 -7.16 7.71 -2.23
N TRP A 56 -7.95 6.65 -2.01
CA TRP A 56 -8.93 6.18 -2.99
C TRP A 56 -9.99 7.24 -3.29
N ARG A 57 -10.54 7.91 -2.27
CA ARG A 57 -11.53 8.97 -2.43
C ARG A 57 -10.95 10.14 -3.24
N ARG A 58 -9.71 10.53 -2.96
CA ARG A 58 -9.03 11.64 -3.66
C ARG A 58 -8.84 11.34 -5.14
N ILE A 59 -8.32 10.16 -5.50
CA ILE A 59 -8.12 9.76 -6.90
C ILE A 59 -9.45 9.55 -7.61
N TRP A 60 -10.32 8.69 -7.07
CA TRP A 60 -11.45 8.13 -7.82
C TRP A 60 -12.75 8.92 -7.67
N VAL A 61 -12.90 9.71 -6.61
CA VAL A 61 -14.12 10.52 -6.38
C VAL A 61 -13.85 12.00 -6.67
N GLN A 62 -12.70 12.51 -6.24
CA GLN A 62 -12.37 13.93 -6.39
C GLN A 62 -11.54 14.26 -7.63
N ASN A 63 -11.00 13.25 -8.32
CA ASN A 63 -10.08 13.41 -9.44
C ASN A 63 -8.88 14.33 -9.10
N LYS A 64 -8.31 14.16 -7.90
CA LYS A 64 -7.16 14.91 -7.39
C LYS A 64 -5.91 13.99 -7.33
N PRO A 65 -4.70 14.53 -7.57
CA PRO A 65 -3.46 13.75 -7.62
C PRO A 65 -2.94 13.35 -6.22
N LEU A 66 -2.00 12.40 -6.18
CA LEU A 66 -1.30 11.94 -4.96
C LEU A 66 0.23 11.84 -5.18
N ASN A 67 0.78 12.65 -6.07
CA ASN A 67 2.14 12.41 -6.59
C ASN A 67 3.23 13.16 -5.82
N THR A 68 2.84 14.23 -5.11
CA THR A 68 3.75 15.13 -4.40
C THR A 68 3.57 15.00 -2.89
N GLU A 69 4.55 15.51 -2.14
CA GLU A 69 4.44 15.63 -0.69
C GLU A 69 3.23 16.45 -0.26
N ASP A 70 2.96 17.57 -0.95
CA ASP A 70 1.80 18.43 -0.69
C ASP A 70 0.47 17.69 -0.89
N ASP A 71 0.37 16.87 -1.95
CA ASP A 71 -0.82 16.06 -2.20
C ASP A 71 -1.08 15.06 -1.06
N LEU A 72 -0.02 14.41 -0.59
CA LEU A 72 -0.09 13.45 0.51
C LEU A 72 -0.47 14.16 1.81
N ASN A 73 0.15 15.31 2.12
CA ASN A 73 -0.20 16.14 3.27
C ASN A 73 -1.66 16.59 3.26
N GLU A 74 -2.18 17.02 2.10
CA GLU A 74 -3.60 17.38 1.97
C GLU A 74 -4.51 16.18 2.25
N ALA A 75 -4.13 14.98 1.79
CA ALA A 75 -4.87 13.75 2.05
C ALA A 75 -4.83 13.34 3.53
N PHE A 76 -3.69 13.47 4.22
CA PHE A 76 -3.59 13.25 5.66
C PHE A 76 -4.45 14.23 6.46
N ASN A 77 -4.39 15.51 6.14
CA ASN A 77 -5.22 16.52 6.80
C ASN A 77 -6.72 16.25 6.60
N SER A 78 -7.09 15.68 5.44
CA SER A 78 -8.48 15.31 5.12
C SER A 78 -8.95 14.04 5.85
N SER A 79 -8.05 13.13 6.20
CA SER A 79 -8.39 11.87 6.89
C SER A 79 -8.78 12.05 8.35
N LYS A 80 -8.63 13.27 8.90
CA LYS A 80 -8.86 13.62 10.31
C LYS A 80 -8.02 12.80 11.29
N ILE A 81 -6.96 12.16 10.81
CA ILE A 81 -5.98 11.47 11.64
C ILE A 81 -4.88 12.46 11.98
N SER A 82 -4.59 12.61 13.26
CA SER A 82 -3.42 13.36 13.72
C SER A 82 -2.24 12.40 13.81
N LEU A 83 -1.40 12.40 12.76
CA LEU A 83 -0.12 11.70 12.79
C LEU A 83 0.99 12.72 13.06
N ASN A 84 1.78 12.48 14.11
CA ASN A 84 3.01 13.25 14.31
C ASN A 84 4.09 12.69 13.37
N LEU A 85 4.09 13.16 12.13
CA LEU A 85 4.86 12.58 11.04
C LEU A 85 5.37 13.69 10.10
N ASP A 86 6.68 13.72 9.91
CA ASP A 86 7.33 14.48 8.84
C ASP A 86 7.45 13.58 7.60
N LEU A 87 6.68 13.85 6.55
CA LEU A 87 6.71 13.02 5.33
C LEU A 87 8.05 13.10 4.62
N HIS A 88 8.71 14.25 4.61
CA HIS A 88 9.98 14.39 3.93
C HIS A 88 11.04 13.47 4.55
N GLU A 89 11.20 13.50 5.86
CA GLU A 89 12.18 12.66 6.57
C GLU A 89 11.81 11.18 6.53
N ASN A 90 10.52 10.87 6.64
CA ASN A 90 10.08 9.50 6.84
C ASN A 90 9.82 8.75 5.53
N LEU A 91 9.49 9.42 4.44
CA LEU A 91 9.14 8.80 3.15
C LEU A 91 10.16 9.13 2.06
N PHE A 92 10.44 10.41 1.81
CA PHE A 92 11.22 10.81 0.63
C PHE A 92 12.74 10.67 0.79
N LEU A 93 13.22 10.59 2.03
CA LEU A 93 14.64 10.34 2.35
C LEU A 93 14.92 8.90 2.81
N ASN A 94 13.89 8.03 2.86
CA ASN A 94 14.00 6.68 3.39
C ASN A 94 13.53 5.63 2.39
N ASP A 95 14.47 4.82 1.90
CA ASP A 95 14.23 3.74 0.94
C ASP A 95 13.62 2.46 1.57
N GLU A 96 13.46 2.42 2.90
CA GLU A 96 12.87 1.29 3.63
C GLU A 96 11.48 0.93 3.08
N TRP A 97 10.63 1.93 2.83
CA TRP A 97 9.25 1.71 2.38
C TRP A 97 9.18 1.28 0.91
N CYS A 98 10.14 1.73 0.10
CA CYS A 98 10.34 1.29 -1.27
C CYS A 98 10.77 -0.18 -1.30
N THR A 99 11.69 -0.56 -0.40
CA THR A 99 12.12 -1.95 -0.21
C THR A 99 10.94 -2.81 0.21
N LYS A 100 10.16 -2.36 1.19
CA LYS A 100 8.96 -3.07 1.66
C LYS A 100 7.91 -3.21 0.56
N LEU A 101 7.71 -2.19 -0.26
CA LEU A 101 6.80 -2.24 -1.40
C LEU A 101 7.22 -3.33 -2.40
N ASN A 102 8.51 -3.40 -2.71
CA ASN A 102 9.06 -4.42 -3.60
C ASN A 102 8.93 -5.83 -3.01
N GLU A 103 9.11 -6.01 -1.71
CA GLU A 103 8.87 -7.28 -1.02
C GLU A 103 7.41 -7.72 -1.12
N ASN A 104 6.48 -6.84 -0.80
CA ASN A 104 5.04 -7.11 -0.90
C ASN A 104 4.63 -7.45 -2.35
N HIS A 105 5.20 -6.76 -3.34
CA HIS A 105 4.97 -7.05 -4.75
C HIS A 105 5.49 -8.44 -5.15
N LYS A 106 6.69 -8.82 -4.70
CA LYS A 106 7.26 -10.16 -4.91
C LYS A 106 6.39 -11.23 -4.25
N GLU A 107 5.88 -10.99 -3.05
CA GLU A 107 4.97 -11.92 -2.38
C GLU A 107 3.69 -12.13 -3.20
N ALA A 108 3.09 -11.05 -3.71
CA ALA A 108 1.94 -11.14 -4.60
C ALA A 108 2.26 -11.95 -5.86
N ILE A 109 3.37 -11.67 -6.56
CA ILE A 109 3.80 -12.45 -7.73
C ILE A 109 4.02 -13.93 -7.39
N ASN A 110 4.65 -14.22 -6.25
CA ASN A 110 4.90 -15.60 -5.81
C ASN A 110 3.58 -16.35 -5.57
N SER A 111 2.52 -15.65 -5.16
CA SER A 111 1.16 -16.19 -5.06
C SER A 111 0.44 -16.32 -6.41
N LYS A 112 1.12 -16.07 -7.53
CA LYS A 112 0.60 -16.08 -8.91
C LYS A 112 -0.36 -14.93 -9.24
N CYS A 113 -0.24 -13.82 -8.52
CA CYS A 113 -0.99 -12.60 -8.81
C CYS A 113 -0.70 -12.11 -10.24
N PHE A 114 -1.75 -11.77 -10.97
CA PHE A 114 -1.69 -11.18 -12.31
C PHE A 114 -2.45 -9.85 -12.41
N GLY A 115 -3.08 -9.39 -11.32
CA GLY A 115 -3.89 -8.18 -11.28
C GLY A 115 -4.43 -7.91 -9.88
N ILE A 116 -5.04 -6.74 -9.68
CA ILE A 116 -5.57 -6.29 -8.38
C ILE A 116 -7.10 -6.02 -8.44
N PRO A 117 -7.83 -6.18 -7.33
CA PRO A 117 -7.36 -6.72 -6.05
C PRO A 117 -7.09 -8.23 -6.10
N TRP A 118 -6.11 -8.67 -5.31
CA TRP A 118 -5.71 -10.05 -5.16
C TRP A 118 -5.78 -10.44 -3.68
N THR A 119 -6.55 -11.47 -3.36
CA THR A 119 -6.79 -11.88 -1.98
C THR A 119 -6.25 -13.29 -1.77
N VAL A 120 -5.31 -13.43 -0.83
CA VAL A 120 -4.82 -14.72 -0.36
C VAL A 120 -5.52 -15.03 0.97
N LEU A 121 -6.35 -16.07 0.97
CA LEU A 121 -7.04 -16.55 2.14
C LEU A 121 -6.25 -17.70 2.78
N HIS A 122 -5.74 -17.46 3.99
CA HIS A 122 -5.15 -18.49 4.84
C HIS A 122 -6.20 -19.04 5.80
N PHE A 123 -6.30 -20.36 5.93
CA PHE A 123 -7.25 -21.00 6.84
C PHE A 123 -6.67 -22.30 7.38
N GLU A 124 -7.03 -22.60 8.63
CA GLU A 124 -6.71 -23.87 9.28
C GLU A 124 -7.78 -24.91 8.91
N ASN A 125 -7.36 -26.17 8.77
CA ASN A 125 -8.29 -27.27 8.61
C ASN A 125 -8.57 -27.88 9.99
N GLU A 126 -9.85 -27.99 10.38
CA GLU A 126 -10.31 -28.52 11.67
C GLU A 126 -9.79 -29.94 11.98
N ASN A 127 -9.26 -30.66 10.98
CA ASN A 127 -8.80 -32.05 11.10
C ASN A 127 -7.31 -32.25 11.45
N ASN A 128 -6.63 -31.27 12.08
CA ASN A 128 -5.34 -31.48 12.78
C ASN A 128 -4.26 -32.29 12.01
N ILE A 129 -3.95 -31.93 10.76
CA ILE A 129 -2.70 -32.37 10.10
C ILE A 129 -2.09 -31.19 9.33
N SER A 130 -1.28 -30.40 10.04
CA SER A 130 -0.01 -29.78 9.63
C SER A 130 0.13 -29.14 8.22
N GLN A 131 -0.95 -28.71 7.57
CA GLN A 131 -0.87 -28.03 6.29
C GLN A 131 -1.72 -26.76 6.33
N ASN A 132 -1.07 -25.62 6.58
CA ASN A 132 -1.62 -24.31 6.25
C ASN A 132 -2.00 -24.33 4.77
N LYS A 133 -3.31 -24.33 4.48
CA LYS A 133 -3.80 -24.20 3.11
C LYS A 133 -4.08 -22.74 2.85
N SER A 134 -3.63 -22.27 1.69
CA SER A 134 -4.01 -20.99 1.14
C SER A 134 -4.89 -21.19 -0.08
N LYS A 135 -5.84 -20.29 -0.29
CA LYS A 135 -6.58 -20.13 -1.54
C LYS A 135 -6.45 -18.70 -2.03
N VAL A 136 -6.36 -18.54 -3.33
CA VAL A 136 -6.22 -17.23 -3.98
C VAL A 136 -7.51 -16.87 -4.72
N PHE A 137 -7.86 -15.59 -4.68
CA PHE A 137 -9.04 -15.02 -5.30
C PHE A 137 -8.67 -13.71 -5.99
N PHE A 138 -9.15 -13.52 -7.21
CA PHE A 138 -8.94 -12.31 -8.00
C PHE A 138 -10.25 -11.55 -8.13
N GLY A 139 -10.18 -10.22 -8.01
CA GLY A 139 -11.34 -9.35 -8.21
C GLY A 139 -12.26 -9.25 -6.99
N VAL A 140 -12.99 -8.15 -6.92
CA VAL A 140 -13.98 -7.89 -5.86
C VAL A 140 -15.24 -8.75 -6.00
N ASP A 141 -15.51 -9.27 -7.18
CA ASP A 141 -16.60 -10.20 -7.48
C ASP A 141 -16.38 -11.60 -6.88
N SER A 142 -15.17 -11.91 -6.43
CA SER A 142 -14.86 -13.15 -5.70
C SER A 142 -15.31 -13.15 -4.24
N TRP A 143 -15.75 -12.01 -3.67
CA TRP A 143 -16.16 -11.93 -2.25
C TRP A 143 -17.24 -12.94 -1.84
N PRO A 144 -18.33 -13.17 -2.61
CA PRO A 144 -19.33 -14.19 -2.27
C PRO A 144 -18.74 -15.60 -2.18
N LEU A 145 -17.72 -15.91 -3.01
CA LEU A 145 -17.02 -17.19 -2.99
C LEU A 145 -16.12 -17.32 -1.75
N ILE A 146 -15.41 -16.26 -1.36
CA ILE A 146 -14.64 -16.21 -0.12
C ILE A 146 -15.57 -16.47 1.08
N CYS A 147 -16.73 -15.82 1.13
CA CYS A 147 -17.72 -16.03 2.19
C CYS A 147 -18.21 -17.47 2.27
N SER A 148 -18.53 -18.06 1.10
CA SER A 148 -18.93 -19.47 1.02
C SER A 148 -17.83 -20.40 1.53
N TYR A 149 -16.56 -20.07 1.26
CA TYR A 149 -15.42 -20.86 1.71
C TYR A 149 -15.24 -20.79 3.24
N LEU A 150 -15.42 -19.60 3.81
CA LEU A 150 -15.33 -19.34 5.24
C LEU A 150 -16.59 -19.71 6.03
N LYS A 151 -17.65 -20.16 5.36
CA LYS A 151 -18.98 -20.39 5.96
C LYS A 151 -19.53 -19.15 6.68
N ILE A 152 -19.19 -17.95 6.22
CA ILE A 152 -19.68 -16.68 6.76
C ILE A 152 -20.95 -16.28 5.99
N PRO A 153 -22.02 -15.83 6.67
CA PRO A 153 -23.21 -15.33 6.01
C PRO A 153 -22.89 -14.14 5.08
N GLN A 154 -23.25 -14.26 3.79
CA GLN A 154 -23.00 -13.21 2.79
C GLN A 154 -23.66 -11.87 3.13
N LYS A 155 -24.78 -11.90 3.87
CA LYS A 155 -25.54 -10.70 4.29
C LYS A 155 -24.70 -9.71 5.11
N LEU A 156 -23.65 -10.18 5.80
CA LEU A 156 -22.77 -9.32 6.60
C LEU A 156 -21.92 -8.35 5.74
N PHE A 157 -21.77 -8.61 4.43
CA PHE A 157 -20.89 -7.80 3.57
C PHE A 157 -21.64 -6.74 2.75
N GLY A 158 -22.90 -6.99 2.38
CA GLY A 158 -23.73 -6.01 1.65
C GLY A 158 -23.92 -4.70 2.42
N ASP A 159 -23.97 -4.80 3.75
CA ASP A 159 -24.16 -3.64 4.63
C ASP A 159 -22.85 -2.84 4.84
N VAL A 160 -21.67 -3.44 4.63
CA VAL A 160 -20.35 -2.78 4.83
C VAL A 160 -19.93 -1.96 3.60
N LEU A 161 -20.37 -2.35 2.41
CA LEU A 161 -20.08 -1.64 1.15
C LEU A 161 -20.98 -0.41 0.91
N LEU A 162 -22.02 -0.24 1.73
CA LEU A 162 -23.00 0.86 1.65
C LEU A 162 -22.97 1.78 2.88
N LEU A 163 -21.90 1.74 3.68
CA LEU A 163 -21.73 2.71 4.77
C LEU A 163 -21.32 4.07 4.19
N ASN A 164 -22.33 4.95 4.14
CA ASN A 164 -22.28 6.37 3.82
C ASN A 164 -21.15 7.13 4.54
#